data_AF-A0A524MX05-F1
#
_entry.id   AF-A0A524MX05-F1
#
_cell.length_a   1.000
_cell.length_b   1.000
_cell.length_c   1.000
_cell.angle_alpha   90.00
_cell.angle_beta   90.00
_cell.angle_gamma   90.00
#
_symmetry.space_group_name_H-M   'P 1'
#
loop_
_entity.id
_entity.type
_entity.pdbx_description
1 polymer ?
#
loop_
_entity_poly.entity_id
_entity_poly.type
_entity_poly.pdbx_seq_one_letter_code
_entity_poly.pdbx_strand_id
1 'polypeptide(L)'
;MFRRCILPVVVGLAALLSACGSSSTDTTDAAADQPIDGVESSAATTAAPAGGGIAGAVQVAVGALQGADDAACELDHRALEGASELYLALNGSLPPNQDALVEAQILRELSPRFEITAEGAIVPAPGSPCA
;
A
#
# COMPACT_ATOMS: atom_id res chain seq x y z
N MET A 1 -30.87 -5.75 -36.84
CA MET A 1 -30.22 -4.69 -37.64
C MET A 1 -29.53 -3.73 -36.66
N PHE A 2 -28.28 -4.01 -36.29
CA PHE A 2 -27.50 -3.13 -35.41
C PHE A 2 -26.56 -2.26 -36.26
N ARG A 3 -26.72 -0.95 -36.08
CA ARG A 3 -26.10 0.12 -36.85
C ARG A 3 -24.61 0.17 -36.49
N ARG A 4 -23.76 -0.05 -37.50
CA ARG A 4 -22.30 0.13 -37.43
C ARG A 4 -22.00 1.62 -37.25
N CYS A 5 -21.42 2.01 -36.11
CA CYS A 5 -20.67 3.26 -36.01
C CYS A 5 -19.20 2.95 -36.28
N ILE A 6 -18.78 3.22 -37.52
CA ILE A 6 -17.38 3.36 -37.90
C ILE A 6 -17.06 4.85 -37.72
N LEU A 7 -16.11 5.18 -36.84
CA LEU A 7 -15.43 6.48 -36.85
C LEU A 7 -13.92 6.22 -36.69
N PRO A 8 -13.07 6.89 -37.49
CA PRO A 8 -11.68 6.52 -37.68
C PRO A 8 -10.73 7.23 -36.68
N VAL A 9 -9.64 6.52 -36.40
CA VAL A 9 -8.27 6.95 -36.12
C VAL A 9 -8.01 8.46 -36.05
N VAL A 10 -7.54 8.93 -34.87
CA VAL A 10 -6.59 10.06 -34.77
C VAL A 10 -5.47 9.65 -33.82
N VAL A 11 -4.29 9.43 -34.39
CA VAL A 11 -3.00 9.35 -33.69
C VAL A 11 -2.64 10.75 -33.22
N GLY A 12 -2.32 10.92 -31.94
CA GLY A 12 -1.93 12.20 -31.36
C GLY A 12 -1.09 12.02 -30.09
N LEU A 13 0.21 11.81 -30.30
CA LEU A 13 1.24 11.86 -29.26
C LEU A 13 1.63 13.33 -29.05
N ALA A 14 1.25 13.94 -27.93
CA ALA A 14 1.86 15.18 -27.42
C ALA A 14 1.46 15.42 -25.95
N ALA A 15 2.48 15.63 -25.12
CA ALA A 15 2.38 15.94 -23.70
C ALA A 15 1.59 17.23 -23.43
N LEU A 16 0.73 17.20 -22.40
CA LEU A 16 0.16 18.39 -21.77
C LEU A 16 0.19 18.22 -20.24
N LEU A 17 1.36 18.46 -19.64
CA LEU A 17 1.42 19.00 -18.29
C LEU A 17 1.03 20.48 -18.39
N SER A 18 -0.26 20.79 -18.20
CA SER A 18 -0.69 22.17 -18.01
C SER A 18 -0.76 22.48 -16.52
N ALA A 19 0.19 23.31 -16.09
CA ALA A 19 0.10 24.07 -14.85
C ALA A 19 -1.26 24.80 -14.75
N CYS A 20 -1.88 24.75 -13.58
CA CYS A 20 -2.86 25.74 -13.15
C CYS A 20 -2.39 26.27 -11.78
N GLY A 21 -1.71 27.42 -11.83
CA GLY A 21 -1.38 28.26 -10.68
C GLY A 21 -1.85 29.68 -10.97
N SER A 22 -2.57 30.26 -10.03
CA SER A 22 -2.82 31.71 -9.86
C SER A 22 -3.16 31.85 -8.37
N SER A 23 -2.35 32.41 -7.46
CA SER A 23 -1.61 33.68 -7.40
C SER A 23 -2.50 34.91 -7.26
N SER A 24 -2.71 35.32 -6.01
CA SER A 24 -2.91 36.73 -5.61
C SER A 24 -1.97 37.00 -4.43
N THR A 25 -1.11 37.99 -4.62
CA THR A 25 -0.02 38.44 -3.73
C THR A 25 -0.51 39.44 -2.69
N ASP A 26 0.00 39.37 -1.46
CA ASP A 26 0.32 40.54 -0.64
C ASP A 26 1.51 40.24 0.30
N THR A 27 2.50 41.15 0.23
CA THR A 27 3.76 41.38 0.98
C THR A 27 3.93 40.70 2.36
N THR A 28 5.10 40.21 2.81
CA THR A 28 6.43 40.85 2.96
C THR A 28 7.48 39.81 3.43
N ASP A 29 8.75 40.01 3.03
CA ASP A 29 10.02 39.62 3.68
C ASP A 29 10.20 38.23 4.32
N ALA A 30 10.98 37.37 3.66
CA ALA A 30 12.26 36.82 4.14
C ALA A 30 12.64 35.58 3.32
N ALA A 31 13.89 35.51 2.90
CA ALA A 31 14.47 34.32 2.29
C ALA A 31 14.31 33.10 3.23
N ALA A 32 13.64 32.05 2.76
CA ALA A 32 13.70 30.73 3.37
C ALA A 32 13.60 29.68 2.26
N ASP A 33 14.78 29.25 1.83
CA ASP A 33 15.04 27.93 1.26
C ASP A 33 14.51 26.89 2.27
N GLN A 34 13.33 26.33 2.00
CA GLN A 34 12.71 25.30 2.84
C GLN A 34 13.00 23.94 2.18
N PRO A 35 13.83 23.07 2.78
CA PRO A 35 14.09 21.74 2.27
C PRO A 35 12.81 20.89 2.30
N ILE A 36 12.68 20.02 1.31
CA ILE A 36 11.62 19.00 1.23
C ILE A 36 11.89 17.97 2.35
N ASP A 37 11.40 18.23 3.55
CA ASP A 37 11.26 17.24 4.62
C ASP A 37 10.01 16.40 4.33
N GLY A 38 10.20 15.10 4.05
CA GLY A 38 9.07 14.21 3.77
C GLY A 38 9.41 12.84 3.20
N VAL A 39 10.70 12.50 3.04
CA VAL A 39 11.11 11.10 3.02
C VAL A 39 11.56 10.79 4.44
N GLU A 40 10.61 10.42 5.31
CA GLU A 40 10.95 9.64 6.49
C GLU A 40 11.41 8.26 6.00
N SER A 41 12.62 8.24 5.45
CA SER A 41 13.49 7.10 5.62
C SER A 41 13.59 6.96 7.14
N SER A 42 12.81 6.04 7.71
CA SER A 42 13.15 5.46 8.99
C SER A 42 14.48 4.72 8.80
N ALA A 43 15.56 5.48 8.63
CA ALA A 43 16.85 5.10 9.16
C ALA A 43 16.58 4.94 10.64
N ALA A 44 16.20 3.71 11.02
CA ALA A 44 16.28 3.25 12.38
C ALA A 44 17.61 3.79 12.89
N THR A 45 17.54 4.79 13.77
CA THR A 45 18.72 5.25 14.49
C THR A 45 19.10 4.03 15.28
N THR A 46 20.04 3.27 14.73
CA THR A 46 20.72 2.20 15.42
C THR A 46 21.58 2.93 16.42
N ALA A 47 20.95 3.31 17.53
CA ALA A 47 21.64 3.55 18.77
C ALA A 47 22.34 2.22 19.06
N ALA A 48 23.58 2.12 18.60
CA ALA A 48 24.44 1.00 18.91
C ALA A 48 24.46 0.90 20.44
N PRO A 49 24.00 -0.20 21.04
CA PRO A 49 24.15 -0.36 22.47
C PRO A 49 25.65 -0.37 22.75
N ALA A 50 26.11 0.70 23.39
CA ALA A 50 27.46 0.81 23.95
C ALA A 50 27.56 -0.20 25.09
N GLY A 51 27.77 -1.48 24.74
CA GLY A 51 27.78 -2.61 25.67
C GLY A 51 27.33 -3.93 25.05
N GLY A 52 27.64 -4.21 23.78
CA GLY A 52 27.13 -5.38 23.08
C GLY A 52 28.09 -6.58 23.09
N GLY A 53 28.02 -7.43 24.11
CA GLY A 53 28.44 -8.84 23.94
C GLY A 53 27.51 -9.56 22.95
N ILE A 54 27.84 -10.79 22.56
CA ILE A 54 27.03 -11.64 21.65
C ILE A 54 25.52 -11.66 22.00
N ALA A 55 25.17 -11.59 23.28
CA ALA A 55 23.79 -11.49 23.75
C ALA A 55 23.06 -10.22 23.29
N GLY A 56 23.74 -9.06 23.25
CA GLY A 56 23.15 -7.80 22.79
C GLY A 56 22.92 -7.76 21.28
N ALA A 57 23.82 -8.36 20.49
CA ALA A 57 23.64 -8.49 19.04
C ALA A 57 22.45 -9.40 18.69
N VAL A 58 22.26 -10.50 19.44
CA VAL A 58 21.10 -11.39 19.28
C VAL A 58 19.79 -10.65 19.61
N GLN A 59 19.76 -9.86 20.68
CA GLN A 59 18.54 -9.17 21.08
C GLN A 59 18.12 -8.08 20.08
N VAL A 60 19.08 -7.35 19.49
CA VAL A 60 18.81 -6.40 18.40
C VAL A 60 18.31 -7.12 17.14
N ALA A 61 18.92 -8.27 16.79
CA ALA A 61 18.49 -9.06 15.64
C ALA A 61 17.05 -9.59 15.81
N VAL A 62 16.70 -10.06 17.01
CA VAL A 62 15.33 -10.51 17.33
C VAL A 62 14.33 -9.37 17.24
N GLY A 63 14.65 -8.19 17.80
CA GLY A 63 13.78 -7.02 17.71
C GLY A 63 13.57 -6.52 16.27
N ALA A 64 14.61 -6.57 15.44
CA ALA A 64 14.50 -6.23 14.02
C ALA A 64 13.64 -7.23 13.22
N LEU A 65 13.70 -8.52 13.57
CA LEU A 65 12.85 -9.55 12.96
C LEU A 65 11.38 -9.36 13.34
N GLN A 66 11.08 -9.08 14.61
CA GLN A 66 9.71 -8.82 15.06
C GLN A 66 9.10 -7.61 14.36
N GLY A 67 9.86 -6.52 14.21
CA GLY A 67 9.39 -5.34 13.47
C GLY A 67 9.12 -5.62 11.98
N ALA A 68 9.84 -6.57 11.38
CA ALA A 68 9.60 -6.99 10.01
C ALA A 68 8.33 -7.84 9.87
N ASP A 69 8.04 -8.70 10.84
CA ASP A 69 6.82 -9.51 10.86
C ASP A 69 5.58 -8.63 11.04
N ASP A 70 5.62 -7.66 11.96
CA ASP A 70 4.52 -6.71 12.18
C ASP A 70 4.24 -5.87 10.93
N ALA A 71 5.29 -5.36 10.27
CA ALA A 71 5.15 -4.61 9.02
C ALA A 71 4.61 -5.48 7.88
N ALA A 72 5.00 -6.76 7.82
CA ALA A 72 4.47 -7.68 6.82
C ALA A 72 2.98 -8.01 7.06
N CYS A 73 2.57 -8.16 8.32
CA CYS A 73 1.15 -8.33 8.68
C CYS A 73 0.32 -7.11 8.26
N GLU A 74 0.80 -5.91 8.54
CA GLU A 74 0.11 -4.68 8.18
C GLU A 74 -0.02 -4.49 6.66
N LEU A 75 1.07 -4.76 5.93
CA LEU A 75 1.08 -4.66 4.47
C LEU A 75 0.11 -5.67 3.83
N ASP A 76 0.12 -6.92 4.29
CA ASP A 76 -0.81 -7.95 3.80
C ASP A 76 -2.27 -7.59 4.10
N HIS A 77 -2.55 -7.05 5.29
CA HIS A 77 -3.90 -6.61 5.65
C HIS A 77 -4.40 -5.52 4.70
N ARG A 78 -3.61 -4.46 4.51
CA ARG A 78 -3.95 -3.35 3.59
C ARG A 78 -4.09 -3.83 2.14
N ALA A 79 -3.27 -4.78 1.71
CA ALA A 79 -3.38 -5.36 0.38
C ALA A 79 -4.72 -6.09 0.20
N LEU A 80 -5.17 -6.85 1.21
CA LEU A 80 -6.47 -7.52 1.19
C LEU A 80 -7.66 -6.56 1.29
N GLU A 81 -7.53 -5.46 2.04
CA GLU A 81 -8.54 -4.40 2.08
C GLU A 81 -8.73 -3.79 0.69
N GLY A 82 -7.64 -3.36 0.04
CA GLY A 82 -7.69 -2.80 -1.31
C GLY A 82 -8.21 -3.79 -2.35
N ALA A 83 -7.84 -5.07 -2.23
CA ALA A 83 -8.37 -6.13 -3.10
C ALA A 83 -9.89 -6.33 -2.91
N SER A 84 -10.37 -6.27 -1.67
CA SER A 84 -11.79 -6.40 -1.33
C SER A 84 -12.61 -5.21 -1.83
N GLU A 85 -12.07 -3.99 -1.69
CA GLU A 85 -12.66 -2.78 -2.25
C GLU A 85 -12.73 -2.83 -3.78
N LEU A 86 -11.68 -3.30 -4.44
CA LEU A 86 -11.67 -3.48 -5.89
C LEU A 86 -12.70 -4.52 -6.34
N TYR A 87 -12.79 -5.64 -5.62
CA TYR A 87 -13.80 -6.66 -5.91
C TYR A 87 -15.22 -6.10 -5.76
N LEU A 88 -15.47 -5.33 -4.71
CA LEU A 88 -16.74 -4.63 -4.50
C LEU A 88 -17.05 -3.66 -5.65
N ALA A 89 -16.07 -2.89 -6.10
CA ALA A 89 -16.25 -1.96 -7.22
C ALA A 89 -16.59 -2.67 -8.54
N LEU A 90 -16.03 -3.85 -8.77
CA LEU A 90 -16.24 -4.62 -10.01
C LEU A 90 -17.52 -5.47 -10.00
N ASN A 91 -17.87 -6.06 -8.86
CA ASN A 91 -18.96 -7.04 -8.75
C ASN A 91 -20.21 -6.51 -8.03
N GLY A 92 -20.11 -5.39 -7.32
CA GLY A 92 -21.21 -4.80 -6.55
C GLY A 92 -21.49 -5.48 -5.21
N SER A 93 -20.68 -6.45 -4.80
CA SER A 93 -20.71 -7.09 -3.47
C SER A 93 -19.31 -7.34 -2.95
N LEU A 94 -19.15 -7.47 -1.63
CA LEU A 94 -17.88 -7.90 -1.01
C LEU A 94 -17.51 -9.32 -1.46
N PRO A 95 -16.20 -9.67 -1.47
CA PRO A 95 -15.77 -11.04 -1.75
C PRO A 95 -16.23 -11.98 -0.62
N PRO A 96 -16.81 -13.14 -0.93
CA PRO A 96 -17.24 -14.10 0.09
C PRO A 96 -16.07 -14.83 0.77
N ASN A 97 -14.90 -14.85 0.13
CA ASN A 97 -13.65 -15.45 0.58
C ASN A 97 -12.48 -14.95 -0.30
N GLN A 98 -11.25 -15.35 0.00
CA GLN A 98 -10.09 -15.01 -0.83
C GLN A 98 -10.04 -15.76 -2.17
N ASP A 99 -10.66 -16.93 -2.28
CA ASP A 99 -10.71 -17.67 -3.55
C ASP A 99 -11.39 -16.82 -4.64
N ALA A 100 -12.46 -16.10 -4.28
CA ALA A 100 -13.13 -15.17 -5.18
C ALA A 100 -12.20 -14.04 -5.69
N LEU A 101 -11.25 -13.59 -4.87
CA LEU A 101 -10.26 -12.59 -5.28
C LEU A 101 -9.22 -13.16 -6.25
N VAL A 102 -8.85 -14.44 -6.08
CA VAL A 102 -7.93 -15.15 -7.00
C VAL A 102 -8.63 -15.45 -8.32
N GLU A 103 -9.87 -15.92 -8.28
CA GLU A 103 -10.70 -16.19 -9.47
C GLU A 103 -10.96 -14.92 -10.30
N ALA A 104 -11.20 -13.79 -9.62
CA ALA A 104 -11.32 -12.47 -10.24
C ALA A 104 -9.98 -11.90 -10.75
N GLN A 105 -8.87 -12.61 -10.57
CA GLN A 105 -7.50 -12.17 -10.89
C GLN A 105 -7.09 -10.86 -10.20
N ILE A 106 -7.70 -10.53 -9.07
CA ILE A 106 -7.32 -9.39 -8.23
C ILE A 106 -6.09 -9.77 -7.39
N LEU A 107 -6.07 -11.00 -6.88
CA LEU A 107 -4.89 -11.61 -6.25
C LEU A 107 -4.25 -12.64 -7.16
N ARG A 108 -2.92 -12.76 -7.09
CA ARG A 108 -2.20 -13.87 -7.75
C ARG A 108 -2.29 -15.17 -6.97
N GLU A 109 -2.31 -15.08 -5.64
CA GLU A 109 -2.29 -16.21 -4.71
C GLU A 109 -3.00 -15.84 -3.40
N LEU A 110 -3.41 -16.86 -2.66
CA LEU A 110 -4.03 -16.71 -1.34
C LEU A 110 -3.01 -16.18 -0.32
N SER A 111 -3.43 -15.27 0.55
CA SER A 111 -2.61 -14.85 1.68
C SER A 111 -2.60 -15.95 2.73
N PRO A 112 -1.43 -16.42 3.19
CA PRO A 112 -1.34 -17.39 4.29
C PRO A 112 -1.51 -16.74 5.67
N ARG A 113 -1.53 -15.39 5.75
CA ARG A 113 -1.51 -14.65 7.02
C ARG A 113 -2.89 -14.26 7.51
N PHE A 114 -3.82 -14.06 6.59
CA PHE A 114 -5.18 -13.62 6.85
C PHE A 114 -6.17 -14.49 6.08
N GLU A 115 -7.43 -14.45 6.50
CA GLU A 115 -8.59 -15.05 5.86
C GLU A 115 -9.67 -13.97 5.67
N ILE A 116 -10.53 -14.15 4.66
CA ILE A 116 -11.72 -13.31 4.48
C ILE A 116 -12.94 -14.14 4.87
N THR A 117 -13.72 -13.65 5.83
CA THR A 117 -14.97 -14.30 6.25
C THR A 117 -16.08 -14.06 5.24
N ALA A 118 -17.19 -14.80 5.36
CA ALA A 118 -18.35 -14.65 4.48
C ALA A 118 -18.97 -13.23 4.51
N GLU A 119 -18.74 -12.49 5.59
CA GLU A 119 -19.17 -11.10 5.78
C GLU A 119 -18.21 -10.09 5.12
N GLY A 120 -17.11 -10.55 4.53
CA GLY A 120 -16.07 -9.72 3.95
C GLY A 120 -15.08 -9.15 4.98
N ALA A 121 -15.08 -9.66 6.22
CA ALA A 121 -14.13 -9.23 7.24
C ALA A 121 -12.78 -9.92 7.04
N ILE A 122 -11.70 -9.17 7.16
CA ILE A 122 -10.33 -9.70 7.12
C ILE A 122 -9.92 -10.06 8.54
N VAL A 123 -9.57 -11.32 8.77
CA VAL A 123 -9.18 -11.84 10.10
C VAL A 123 -7.86 -12.61 10.01
N PRO A 124 -7.04 -12.63 11.06
CA PRO A 124 -5.82 -13.44 11.05
C PRO A 124 -6.14 -14.93 10.82
N ALA A 125 -5.36 -15.57 9.93
CA ALA A 125 -5.52 -17.00 9.67
C ALA A 125 -5.11 -17.82 10.90
N PRO A 126 -5.70 -19.01 11.13
CA PRO A 126 -5.33 -19.87 12.25
C PRO A 126 -3.84 -20.23 12.24
N GLY A 127 -3.13 -19.88 13.31
CA GLY A 127 -1.69 -20.13 13.43
C GLY A 127 -0.81 -19.15 12.66
N SER A 128 -1.37 -18.06 12.12
CA SER A 128 -0.58 -16.99 11.52
C SER A 128 0.14 -16.17 12.59
N PRO A 129 1.28 -15.54 12.24
CA PRO A 129 1.99 -14.63 13.14
C PRO A 129 1.25 -13.29 13.35
N CYS A 130 0.11 -13.08 12.69
CA CYS A 130 -0.64 -11.82 12.72
C CYS A 130 -1.86 -11.86 13.68
N ALA A 131 -1.95 -12.89 14.52
CA ALA A 131 -3.04 -13.12 15.48
C ALA A 131 -2.76 -12.54 16.87
#